data_AF-A0A269PHB0-F1
#
_entry.id   AF-A0A269PHB0-F1
#
_cell.length_a   1.000
_cell.length_b   1.000
_cell.length_c   1.000
_cell.angle_alpha   90.00
_cell.angle_beta   90.00
_cell.angle_gamma   90.00
#
_symmetry.space_group_name_H-M   'P 1'
#
loop_
_entity.id
_entity.type
_entity.pdbx_description
1 polymer ?
#
loop_
_entity_poly.entity_id
_entity_poly.type
_entity_poly.pdbx_seq_one_letter_code
_entity_poly.pdbx_strand_id
1 'polypeptide(L)'
;MAWVYVHEYAKTADIKANQIPEILQQRLLSLRAYNNENIMLYAAIFQGEKNLIKGIEDFFENENISYLHIHNANQGCFNCSVERV
;
A
#
# COMPACT_ATOMS: atom_id res chain seq x y z
N MET A 1 14.86 -0.57 17.21
CA MET A 1 13.49 -0.60 17.77
C MET A 1 12.64 0.37 16.98
N ALA A 2 11.51 -0.05 16.45
CA ALA A 2 10.53 0.82 15.80
C ALA A 2 9.26 0.86 16.66
N TRP A 3 8.70 2.04 16.85
CA TRP A 3 7.47 2.24 17.60
C TRP A 3 6.29 2.26 16.63
N VAL A 4 5.24 1.50 16.92
CA VAL A 4 3.98 1.56 16.19
C VAL A 4 2.93 2.07 17.19
N TYR A 5 2.36 3.23 16.90
CA TYR A 5 1.25 3.79 17.68
C TYR A 5 -0.06 3.37 17.03
N VAL A 6 -0.95 2.77 17.81
CA VAL A 6 -2.31 2.41 17.39
C VAL A 6 -3.29 3.19 18.26
N HIS A 7 -4.29 3.81 17.63
CA HIS A 7 -5.32 4.54 18.35
C HIS A 7 -6.31 3.57 19.01
N GLU A 8 -6.58 3.72 20.31
CA GLU A 8 -7.43 2.80 21.11
C GLU A 8 -8.83 2.61 20.49
N TYR A 9 -9.39 3.67 19.92
CA TYR A 9 -10.72 3.65 19.30
C TYR A 9 -10.68 3.57 17.78
N ALA A 10 -9.57 3.09 17.20
CA ALA A 10 -9.49 2.87 15.76
C ALA A 10 -10.57 1.88 15.32
N LYS A 11 -11.34 2.25 14.29
CA LYS A 11 -12.26 1.34 13.61
C LYS A 11 -11.60 0.88 12.31
N THR A 12 -11.72 -0.42 12.02
CA THR A 12 -11.31 -0.95 10.71
C THR A 12 -12.09 -0.23 9.61
N ALA A 13 -11.37 0.30 8.64
CA ALA A 13 -11.99 0.92 7.48
C ALA A 13 -12.69 -0.16 6.65
N ASP A 14 -13.96 0.07 6.31
CA ASP A 14 -14.70 -0.75 5.34
C ASP A 14 -14.52 -0.15 3.95
N ILE A 15 -13.61 -0.75 3.17
CA ILE A 15 -13.27 -0.32 1.81
C ILE A 15 -13.72 -1.40 0.85
N LYS A 16 -14.55 -1.04 -0.12
CA LYS A 16 -14.98 -1.99 -1.16
C LYS A 16 -13.79 -2.36 -2.05
N ALA A 17 -13.81 -3.56 -2.59
CA ALA A 17 -12.84 -3.99 -3.59
C ALA A 17 -12.73 -2.95 -4.73
N ASN A 18 -11.50 -2.72 -5.20
CA ASN A 18 -11.18 -1.77 -6.26
C ASN A 18 -11.51 -0.30 -5.94
N GLN A 19 -11.59 0.08 -4.66
CA GLN A 19 -11.70 1.49 -4.25
C GLN A 19 -10.42 1.99 -3.59
N ILE A 20 -9.96 3.17 -4.02
CA ILE A 20 -8.86 3.90 -3.37
C ILE A 20 -9.46 4.88 -2.35
N PRO A 21 -9.15 4.75 -1.04
CA PRO A 21 -9.64 5.72 -0.05
C PRO A 21 -9.11 7.12 -0.32
N GLU A 22 -9.97 8.13 -0.10
CA GLU A 22 -9.74 9.54 -0.44
C GLU A 22 -8.38 10.07 0.05
N ILE A 23 -7.97 9.68 1.25
CA ILE A 23 -6.70 10.09 1.88
C ILE A 23 -5.47 9.72 1.05
N LEU A 24 -5.54 8.69 0.20
CA LEU A 24 -4.43 8.23 -0.64
C LEU A 24 -4.38 8.92 -2.01
N GLN A 25 -5.48 9.53 -2.45
CA GLN A 25 -5.64 9.97 -3.84
C GLN A 25 -4.71 11.13 -4.26
N GLN A 26 -4.19 11.91 -3.31
CA GLN A 26 -3.39 13.11 -3.58
C GLN A 26 -1.96 13.02 -3.04
N ARG A 27 -1.62 11.94 -2.34
CA ARG A 27 -0.34 11.82 -1.62
C ARG A 27 0.76 11.28 -2.53
N LEU A 28 2.01 11.61 -2.16
CA LEU A 28 3.18 10.90 -2.62
C LEU A 28 3.32 9.63 -1.77
N LEU A 29 3.16 8.46 -2.39
CA LEU A 29 3.06 7.18 -1.70
C LEU A 29 4.15 6.22 -2.16
N SER A 30 4.69 5.43 -1.22
CA SER A 30 5.60 4.33 -1.50
C SER A 30 4.79 3.03 -1.53
N LEU A 31 4.72 2.40 -2.70
CA LEU A 31 4.26 1.03 -2.87
C LEU A 31 5.43 0.08 -2.65
N ARG A 32 5.24 -0.93 -1.80
CA ARG A 32 6.24 -1.95 -1.49
C ARG A 32 5.62 -3.32 -1.72
N ALA A 33 6.21 -4.12 -2.58
CA ALA A 33 5.70 -5.42 -2.98
C ALA A 33 6.43 -6.55 -2.25
N TYR A 34 5.67 -7.50 -1.75
CA TYR A 34 6.18 -8.63 -0.96
C TYR A 34 5.75 -9.96 -1.57
N ASN A 35 6.59 -10.97 -1.42
CA ASN A 35 6.27 -12.36 -1.75
C ASN A 35 5.63 -13.10 -0.56
N ASN A 36 5.33 -14.40 -0.73
CA ASN A 36 4.72 -15.26 0.29
C ASN A 36 5.61 -15.47 1.53
N GLU A 37 6.92 -15.22 1.42
CA GLU A 37 7.87 -15.31 2.52
C GLU A 37 8.03 -13.97 3.25
N ASN A 38 7.19 -12.97 2.92
CA ASN A 38 7.24 -11.60 3.44
C ASN A 38 8.56 -10.87 3.10
N ILE A 39 9.22 -11.28 2.01
CA ILE A 39 10.42 -10.62 1.49
C ILE A 39 9.98 -9.53 0.51
N MET A 40 10.48 -8.31 0.70
CA MET A 40 10.24 -7.20 -0.24
C MET A 40 11.00 -7.45 -1.53
N LEU A 41 10.28 -7.56 -2.65
CA LEU A 41 10.87 -7.77 -3.98
C LEU A 41 11.05 -6.46 -4.74
N TYR A 42 10.07 -5.56 -4.64
CA TYR A 42 10.06 -4.29 -5.37
C TYR A 42 9.53 -3.15 -4.50
N ALA A 43 9.98 -1.94 -4.78
CA ALA A 43 9.41 -0.73 -4.21
C ALA A 43 9.53 0.43 -5.19
N ALA A 44 8.49 1.26 -5.28
CA ALA A 44 8.50 2.48 -6.07
C ALA A 44 7.59 3.55 -5.44
N ILE A 45 7.79 4.80 -5.85
CA ILE A 45 7.01 5.95 -5.38
C ILE A 45 6.07 6.42 -6.47
N PHE A 46 4.83 6.70 -6.11
CA PHE A 46 3.78 7.16 -7.01
C PHE A 46 3.10 8.40 -6.45
N GLN A 47 2.79 9.36 -7.34
CA GLN A 47 2.07 10.58 -6.99
C GLN A 47 0.65 10.53 -7.54
N GLY A 48 -0.33 10.62 -6.65
CA GLY A 48 -1.74 10.69 -6.98
C GLY A 48 -2.38 9.35 -7.40
N GLU A 49 -3.72 9.32 -7.33
CA GLU A 49 -4.55 8.12 -7.51
C GLU A 49 -4.26 7.35 -8.80
N LYS A 50 -4.30 8.04 -9.95
CA LYS A 50 -4.14 7.38 -11.26
C LYS A 50 -2.81 6.63 -11.38
N ASN A 51 -1.72 7.22 -10.89
CA ASN A 51 -0.40 6.58 -10.94
C ASN A 51 -0.28 5.47 -9.91
N LEU A 52 -0.94 5.61 -8.75
CA LEU A 52 -0.99 4.57 -7.72
C LEU A 52 -1.71 3.32 -8.24
N ILE A 53 -2.88 3.47 -8.86
CA ILE A 53 -3.66 2.35 -9.43
C ILE A 53 -2.81 1.62 -10.48
N LYS A 54 -2.23 2.36 -11.42
CA LYS A 54 -1.36 1.77 -12.43
C LYS A 54 -0.17 1.02 -11.80
N GLY A 55 0.47 1.60 -10.78
CA GLY A 55 1.58 0.94 -10.08
C GLY A 55 1.16 -0.34 -9.36
N ILE A 56 -0.05 -0.39 -8.80
CA ILE A 56 -0.62 -1.60 -8.20
C ILE A 56 -0.80 -2.68 -9.26
N GLU A 57 -1.42 -2.33 -10.40
CA GLU A 57 -1.63 -3.24 -11.52
C GLU A 57 -0.29 -3.79 -12.05
N ASP A 58 0.65 -2.90 -12.40
CA ASP A 58 1.98 -3.23 -12.92
C ASP A 58 2.75 -4.16 -11.96
N PHE A 59 2.69 -3.90 -10.65
CA PHE A 59 3.35 -4.77 -9.66
C PHE A 59 2.68 -6.15 -9.61
N PHE A 60 1.35 -6.20 -9.67
CA PHE A 60 0.63 -7.46 -9.64
C PHE A 60 0.69 -8.27 -10.95
N GLU A 61 1.24 -7.73 -12.04
CA GLU A 61 1.61 -8.54 -13.21
C GLU A 61 2.69 -9.59 -12.87
N ASN A 62 3.49 -9.36 -11.83
CA ASN A 62 4.42 -10.35 -11.31
C ASN A 62 3.73 -11.32 -10.35
N GLU A 63 3.61 -12.58 -10.76
CA GLU A 63 2.98 -13.66 -9.98
C GLU A 63 3.73 -13.96 -8.66
N ASN A 64 5.00 -13.58 -8.54
CA ASN A 64 5.76 -13.75 -7.29
C ASN A 64 5.38 -12.71 -6.21
N ILE A 65 4.65 -11.66 -6.58
CA ILE A 65 4.13 -10.69 -5.63
C ILE A 65 2.82 -11.21 -5.05
N SER A 66 2.77 -11.36 -3.74
CA SER A 66 1.61 -11.84 -2.99
C SER A 66 0.73 -10.68 -2.53
N TYR A 67 1.32 -9.62 -2.00
CA TYR A 67 0.61 -8.44 -1.51
C TYR A 67 1.49 -7.19 -1.60
N LEU A 68 0.84 -6.03 -1.52
CA LEU A 68 1.50 -4.73 -1.51
C LEU A 68 1.22 -4.00 -0.20
N HIS A 69 2.17 -3.21 0.27
CA HIS A 69 1.93 -2.19 1.29
C HIS A 69 2.01 -0.79 0.69
N ILE A 70 1.09 0.07 1.12
CA ILE A 70 1.11 1.49 0.82
C ILE A 70 1.60 2.26 2.05
N HIS A 71 2.70 2.97 1.88
CA HIS A 71 3.29 3.86 2.89
C HIS A 71 3.27 5.31 2.40
N ASN A 72 3.31 6.28 3.31
CA ASN A 72 3.64 7.66 2.89
C ASN A 72 5.11 7.70 2.43
N ALA A 73 5.43 8.38 1.33
CA ALA A 73 6.71 8.18 0.63
C ALA A 73 7.99 8.64 1.36
N ASN A 74 7.91 9.69 2.18
CA ASN A 74 9.05 10.19 2.96
C ASN A 74 9.30 9.30 4.20
N GLN A 75 9.45 9.91 5.38
CA GLN A 75 9.57 9.23 6.68
C GLN A 75 8.21 8.65 7.14
N GLY A 76 7.46 8.08 6.20
CA GLY A 76 6.04 7.85 6.30
C GLY A 76 5.67 6.51 6.90
N CYS A 77 4.71 6.54 7.82
CA CYS A 77 4.10 5.34 8.36
C CYS A 77 3.35 4.55 7.28
N PHE A 78 3.11 3.28 7.59
CA PHE A 78 2.18 2.41 6.86
C PHE A 78 0.77 3.00 6.84
N ASN A 79 0.06 2.88 5.71
CA ASN A 79 -1.36 3.23 5.59
C ASN A 79 -2.24 1.98 5.52
N CYS A 80 -2.00 1.10 4.54
CA CYS A 80 -2.80 -0.10 4.30
C CYS A 80 -2.05 -1.14 3.46
N SER A 81 -2.56 -2.38 3.48
CA SER A 81 -2.20 -3.44 2.54
C SER A 81 -3.17 -3.46 1.35
N VAL A 82 -2.69 -4.00 0.23
CA VAL A 82 -3.49 -4.28 -0.96
C VAL A 82 -3.25 -5.75 -1.32
N GLU A 83 -4.35 -6.46 -1.53
CA GLU A 83 -4.39 -7.89 -1.83
C GLU A 83 -5.32 -8.14 -3.02
N ARG A 84 -5.09 -9.23 -3.77
CA ARG A 84 -5.99 -9.67 -4.84
C ARG A 84 -7.18 -10.41 -4.21
N VAL A 85 -8.39 -10.20 -4.76
CA VAL A 85 -9.64 -10.85 -4.34
C VAL A 85 -10.27 -11.66 -5.46
#